data_AF-A0A815NIG8-F1
#
_entry.id   AF-A0A815NIG8-F1
#
_cell.length_a   1.000
_cell.length_b   1.000
_cell.length_c   1.000
_cell.angle_alpha   90.00
_cell.angle_beta   90.00
_cell.angle_gamma   90.00
#
_symmetry.space_group_name_H-M   'P 1'
#
loop_
_entity.id
_entity.type
_entity.pdbx_description
1 polymer ?
#
loop_
_entity_poly.entity_id
_entity_poly.type
_entity_poly.pdbx_seq_one_letter_code
_entity_poly.pdbx_strand_id
1 'polypeptide(L)'
;IIQSIRYHLNKDRLILRRTVDDKNTYYLGQLDEFQQKSNDYIENSSSYKFIAIIDENNTEEQQLKKVIQSFDIELDKLYQRKLINNDYKMKFSISKKRNVKLPYMYFLPGKDQDDNLLVEPRISSCKYSLIYALASYLDEILRPLFENYSRSTTFLNGGDFMQKLDYYCTQQQFLLKPQTIFVTFKIHNLHMNVSHSSLLRAFGTFLASPLVDNRFHKLSNEAIEELMTLVLKNIYFTFKKKVYQVTKGCPLNLPITDLLCNIYLHDWQLSLLRQIRLKDSFYGRYHNMGFFTWNASTEYLEALFDELQQNFDSDIKLTTYTDNRVEFLNAIIENKRGFLETRVSHNQQQQQQQQPFLLPYVKNYPRLRHRQWFRYSLIRAGQYCSSYEDFEEERRYIEMTFLTNGYSLDFVEYNLRRFYSRFFRSEYQIKDLNRHSYRILRRALFRLVDEEKRELEEERRLQKSNKLIRLHYLFDWGSRCQFNKKFYELWSSKHSYVKLEHECLPWINFQDVYREILNEM
;
A
#
# COMPACT_ATOMS: atom_id res chain seq x y z
N ILE A 1 13.04 -6.92 -34.49
CA ILE A 1 11.74 -6.61 -33.84
C ILE A 1 11.74 -5.20 -33.22
N ILE A 2 12.54 -4.90 -32.17
CA ILE A 2 12.51 -3.59 -31.47
C ILE A 2 12.76 -2.39 -32.42
N GLN A 3 13.72 -2.48 -33.33
CA GLN A 3 13.98 -1.43 -34.32
C GLN A 3 12.80 -1.19 -35.27
N SER A 4 12.12 -2.27 -35.69
CA SER A 4 10.91 -2.19 -36.52
C SER A 4 9.77 -1.51 -35.78
N ILE A 5 9.56 -1.85 -34.50
CA ILE A 5 8.55 -1.19 -33.66
C ILE A 5 8.83 0.31 -33.57
N ARG A 6 10.09 0.70 -33.27
CA ARG A 6 10.47 2.12 -33.20
C ARG A 6 10.28 2.85 -34.53
N TYR A 7 10.57 2.20 -35.66
CA TYR A 7 10.35 2.77 -36.98
C TYR A 7 8.87 3.09 -37.22
N HIS A 8 7.97 2.13 -36.95
CA HIS A 8 6.53 2.34 -37.11
C HIS A 8 5.96 3.36 -36.13
N LEU A 9 6.39 3.34 -34.86
CA LEU A 9 5.97 4.35 -33.88
C LEU A 9 6.32 5.77 -34.34
N ASN A 10 7.50 5.98 -34.93
CA ASN A 10 7.91 7.28 -35.44
C ASN A 10 7.20 7.65 -36.75
N LYS A 11 7.15 6.73 -37.71
CA LYS A 11 6.54 6.96 -39.03
C LYS A 11 5.05 7.29 -38.92
N ASP A 12 4.34 6.53 -38.10
CA ASP A 12 2.88 6.58 -38.00
C ASP A 12 2.43 7.47 -36.83
N ARG A 13 3.37 8.21 -36.19
CA ARG A 13 3.14 9.08 -35.02
C ARG A 13 2.33 8.39 -33.92
N LEU A 14 2.73 7.17 -33.57
CA LEU A 14 2.07 6.37 -32.54
C LEU A 14 2.85 6.43 -31.21
N ILE A 15 2.13 6.24 -30.11
CA ILE A 15 2.70 6.06 -28.78
C ILE A 15 2.38 4.66 -28.27
N LEU A 16 3.42 3.95 -27.82
CA LEU A 16 3.30 2.70 -27.07
C LEU A 16 3.70 2.96 -25.62
N ARG A 17 2.74 2.90 -24.70
CA ARG A 17 2.92 3.18 -23.27
C ARG A 17 2.25 2.12 -22.44
N ARG A 18 2.87 1.73 -21.32
CA ARG A 18 2.17 0.93 -20.31
C ARG A 18 0.98 1.72 -19.78
N THR A 19 -0.17 1.08 -19.66
CA THR A 19 -1.37 1.66 -19.07
C THR A 19 -1.20 1.92 -17.59
N VAL A 20 -2.08 2.76 -17.05
CA VAL A 20 -2.05 3.14 -15.63
C VAL A 20 -2.44 2.01 -14.69
N ASP A 21 -3.13 0.99 -15.21
CA ASP A 21 -3.56 -0.17 -14.45
C ASP A 21 -2.39 -1.09 -14.03
N ASP A 22 -2.68 -1.94 -13.06
CA ASP A 22 -1.73 -2.95 -12.58
C ASP A 22 -1.68 -4.18 -13.51
N LYS A 23 -2.28 -4.10 -14.72
CA LYS A 23 -2.47 -5.25 -15.61
C LYS A 23 -1.27 -5.54 -16.52
N ASN A 24 -0.19 -4.79 -16.41
CA ASN A 24 0.95 -4.81 -17.37
C ASN A 24 0.48 -4.67 -18.83
N THR A 25 -0.66 -4.04 -19.08
CA THR A 25 -1.16 -3.79 -20.43
C THR A 25 -0.47 -2.59 -21.06
N TYR A 26 -0.47 -2.56 -22.39
CA TYR A 26 0.13 -1.48 -23.16
C TYR A 26 -0.95 -0.85 -24.04
N TYR A 27 -1.00 0.47 -24.01
CA TYR A 27 -1.77 1.30 -24.92
C TYR A 27 -0.92 1.60 -26.15
N LEU A 28 -1.48 1.32 -27.33
CA LEU A 28 -0.98 1.77 -28.62
C LEU A 28 -2.02 2.70 -29.22
N GLY A 29 -1.66 3.95 -29.47
CA GLY A 29 -2.57 4.92 -30.09
C GLY A 29 -1.85 6.14 -30.64
N GLN A 30 -2.61 7.16 -31.04
CA GLN A 30 -2.05 8.37 -31.66
C GLN A 30 -1.27 9.20 -30.64
N LEU A 31 -0.04 9.59 -31.01
CA LEU A 31 0.83 10.40 -30.17
C LEU A 31 0.25 11.80 -29.96
N ASP A 32 -0.35 12.38 -31.00
CA ASP A 32 -0.87 13.75 -30.97
C ASP A 32 -2.09 13.88 -30.05
N GLU A 33 -3.03 12.93 -30.13
CA GLU A 33 -4.17 12.87 -29.21
C GLU A 33 -3.71 12.74 -27.74
N PHE A 34 -2.76 11.84 -27.49
CA PHE A 34 -2.21 11.65 -26.15
C PHE A 34 -1.50 12.90 -25.62
N GLN A 35 -0.73 13.59 -26.47
CA GLN A 35 -0.04 14.82 -26.10
C GLN A 35 -1.00 15.99 -25.85
N GLN A 36 -2.07 16.08 -26.64
CA GLN A 36 -3.13 17.06 -26.46
C GLN A 36 -3.83 16.85 -25.13
N LYS A 37 -4.35 15.64 -24.86
CA LYS A 37 -4.98 15.31 -23.57
C LYS A 37 -4.07 15.56 -22.36
N SER A 38 -2.77 15.26 -22.49
CA SER A 38 -1.78 15.52 -21.45
C SER A 38 -1.58 17.02 -21.18
N ASN A 39 -1.62 17.85 -22.23
CA ASN A 39 -1.55 19.31 -22.08
C ASN A 39 -2.82 19.86 -21.46
N ASP A 40 -3.97 19.47 -22.01
CA ASP A 40 -5.29 19.90 -21.54
C ASP A 40 -5.47 19.57 -20.07
N TYR A 41 -4.96 18.42 -19.60
CA TYR A 41 -4.98 18.06 -18.19
C TYR A 41 -4.23 19.07 -17.31
N ILE A 42 -2.99 19.42 -17.66
CA ILE A 42 -2.19 20.38 -16.88
C ILE A 42 -2.80 21.78 -16.92
N GLU A 43 -3.29 22.21 -18.09
CA GLU A 43 -3.81 23.56 -18.29
C GLU A 43 -5.15 23.78 -17.61
N ASN A 44 -6.00 22.75 -17.56
CA ASN A 44 -7.32 22.82 -16.92
C ASN A 44 -7.31 22.40 -15.44
N SER A 45 -6.22 21.83 -14.94
CA SER A 45 -6.14 21.38 -13.54
C SER A 45 -5.98 22.54 -12.58
N SER A 46 -6.87 22.62 -11.57
CA SER A 46 -6.73 23.56 -10.45
C SER A 46 -5.67 23.14 -9.42
N SER A 47 -5.07 21.96 -9.57
CA SER A 47 -4.11 21.38 -8.63
C SER A 47 -2.67 21.84 -8.86
N TYR A 48 -2.40 22.55 -9.96
CA TYR A 48 -1.04 22.99 -10.32
C TYR A 48 -0.99 24.48 -10.61
N LYS A 49 0.07 25.11 -10.10
CA LYS A 49 0.40 26.51 -10.38
C LYS A 49 1.64 26.57 -11.26
N PHE A 50 1.52 27.27 -12.39
CA PHE A 50 2.67 27.57 -13.25
C PHE A 50 3.64 28.52 -12.53
N ILE A 51 4.94 28.23 -12.60
CA ILE A 51 6.01 29.00 -11.96
C ILE A 51 6.91 29.67 -12.97
N ALA A 52 7.44 28.93 -13.95
CA ALA A 52 8.39 29.44 -14.91
C ALA A 52 8.50 28.57 -16.18
N ILE A 53 8.95 29.18 -17.28
CA ILE A 53 9.43 28.46 -18.47
C ILE A 53 10.94 28.17 -18.32
N ILE A 54 11.36 27.01 -18.81
CA ILE A 54 12.75 26.59 -18.92
C ILE A 54 13.23 26.84 -20.34
N ASP A 55 14.15 27.78 -20.49
CA ASP A 55 14.77 28.18 -21.75
C ASP A 55 16.27 28.45 -21.56
N GLU A 56 16.94 29.01 -22.57
CA GLU A 56 18.38 29.30 -22.54
C GLU A 56 18.75 30.36 -21.49
N ASN A 57 17.85 31.31 -21.23
CA ASN A 57 18.06 32.40 -20.26
C ASN A 57 17.65 31.98 -18.83
N ASN A 58 16.77 30.99 -18.72
CA ASN A 58 16.16 30.56 -17.48
C ASN A 58 16.20 29.04 -17.34
N THR A 59 17.41 28.52 -17.17
CA THR A 59 17.68 27.08 -17.10
C THR A 59 17.00 26.43 -15.89
N GLU A 60 16.77 25.12 -15.98
CA GLU A 60 16.23 24.32 -14.87
C GLU A 60 17.08 24.44 -13.60
N GLU A 61 18.40 24.55 -13.74
CA GLU A 61 19.33 24.71 -12.62
C GLU A 61 19.16 26.07 -11.91
N GLN A 62 18.95 27.16 -12.66
CA GLN A 62 18.69 28.48 -12.08
C GLN A 62 17.34 28.49 -11.34
N GLN A 63 16.32 27.86 -11.90
CA GLN A 63 15.02 27.72 -11.24
C GLN A 63 15.12 26.88 -9.97
N LEU A 64 15.83 25.76 -10.03
CA LEU A 64 16.09 24.93 -8.86
C LEU A 64 16.84 25.70 -7.76
N LYS A 65 17.86 26.50 -8.11
CA LYS A 65 18.57 27.36 -7.14
C LYS A 65 17.65 28.35 -6.45
N LYS A 66 16.74 29.00 -7.18
CA LYS A 66 15.74 29.92 -6.61
C LYS A 66 14.81 29.21 -5.62
N VAL A 67 14.31 28.03 -5.98
CA VAL A 67 13.44 27.23 -5.10
C VAL A 67 14.21 26.76 -3.84
N ILE A 68 15.46 26.31 -3.99
CA ILE A 68 16.31 25.91 -2.87
C ILE A 68 16.54 27.08 -1.90
N GLN A 69 16.87 28.26 -2.43
CA GLN A 69 17.06 29.46 -1.61
C GLN A 69 15.78 29.84 -0.86
N SER A 70 14.64 29.83 -1.55
CA SER A 70 13.34 30.10 -0.90
C SER A 70 13.04 29.10 0.21
N PHE A 71 13.31 27.81 0.00
CA PHE A 71 13.09 26.77 1.01
C PHE A 71 13.99 26.98 2.24
N ASP A 72 15.28 27.23 2.03
CA ASP A 72 16.23 27.43 3.13
C ASP A 72 15.93 28.72 3.92
N ILE A 73 15.42 29.77 3.27
CA ILE A 73 14.94 30.99 3.95
C ILE A 73 13.76 30.67 4.87
N GLU A 74 12.77 29.90 4.40
CA GLU A 74 11.63 29.52 5.25
C GLU A 74 12.06 28.61 6.41
N LEU A 75 12.99 27.68 6.16
CA LEU A 75 13.59 26.85 7.22
C LEU A 75 14.34 27.70 8.26
N ASP A 76 15.03 28.76 7.82
CA ASP A 76 15.73 29.69 8.69
C ASP A 76 14.78 30.49 9.59
N LYS A 77 13.60 30.86 9.09
CA LYS A 77 12.55 31.47 9.92
C LYS A 77 12.09 30.55 11.04
N LEU A 78 11.95 29.24 10.79
CA LEU A 78 11.60 28.26 11.82
C LEU A 78 12.70 28.13 12.89
N TYR A 79 13.96 28.21 12.47
CA TYR A 79 15.10 28.23 13.39
C TYR A 79 15.13 29.52 14.25
N GLN A 80 14.90 30.69 13.64
CA GLN A 80 14.84 31.97 14.36
C GLN A 80 13.70 32.00 15.40
N ARG A 81 12.56 31.40 15.08
CA ARG A 81 11.42 31.18 16.01
C ARG A 81 11.69 30.13 17.09
N LYS A 82 12.86 29.48 17.09
CA LYS A 82 13.25 28.39 18.01
C LYS A 82 12.33 27.15 17.94
N LEU A 83 11.63 26.96 16.81
CA LEU A 83 10.80 25.77 16.59
C LEU A 83 11.65 24.54 16.24
N ILE A 84 12.81 24.76 15.62
CA ILE A 84 13.79 23.72 15.32
C ILE A 84 15.17 24.12 15.86
N ASN A 85 15.96 23.13 16.25
CA ASN A 85 17.35 23.34 16.67
C ASN A 85 18.31 23.40 15.48
N ASN A 86 19.59 23.68 15.75
CA ASN A 86 20.60 23.78 14.70
C ASN A 86 20.84 22.45 13.97
N ASP A 87 20.70 21.30 14.66
CA ASP A 87 20.87 19.99 14.05
C ASP A 87 19.80 19.73 12.98
N TYR A 88 18.53 20.05 13.26
CA TYR A 88 17.44 19.95 12.31
C TYR A 88 17.62 20.92 11.14
N LYS A 89 18.00 22.17 11.40
CA LYS A 89 18.33 23.15 10.35
C LYS A 89 19.42 22.60 9.42
N MET A 90 20.52 22.10 9.97
CA MET A 90 21.62 21.53 9.19
C MET A 90 21.21 20.26 8.43
N LYS A 91 20.37 19.40 9.02
CA LYS A 91 19.87 18.16 8.41
C LYS A 91 18.95 18.44 7.21
N PHE A 92 18.07 19.45 7.33
CA PHE A 92 17.07 19.73 6.31
C PHE A 92 17.48 20.76 5.28
N SER A 93 18.45 21.63 5.58
CA SER A 93 18.98 22.60 4.62
C SER A 93 19.44 21.92 3.32
N ILE A 94 19.10 22.55 2.20
CA ILE A 94 19.22 21.96 0.87
C ILE A 94 20.41 22.53 0.11
N SER A 95 20.80 23.77 0.38
CA SER A 95 21.95 24.43 -0.27
C SER A 95 23.26 23.64 -0.15
N LYS A 96 23.38 22.77 0.86
CA LYS A 96 24.56 21.93 1.09
C LYS A 96 24.48 20.54 0.45
N LYS A 97 23.33 20.16 -0.13
CA LYS A 97 23.09 18.82 -0.70
C LYS A 97 23.49 18.75 -2.17
N ARG A 98 24.14 17.65 -2.54
CA ARG A 98 24.46 17.32 -3.94
C ARG A 98 23.32 16.53 -4.58
N ASN A 99 23.17 16.63 -5.90
CA ASN A 99 22.23 15.84 -6.72
C ASN A 99 20.74 16.11 -6.44
N VAL A 100 20.37 17.31 -6.00
CA VAL A 100 18.96 17.73 -5.93
C VAL A 100 18.44 17.94 -7.35
N LYS A 101 17.24 17.45 -7.65
CA LYS A 101 16.58 17.58 -8.96
C LYS A 101 15.10 17.84 -8.79
N LEU A 102 14.51 18.55 -9.74
CA LEU A 102 13.05 18.62 -9.86
C LEU A 102 12.54 17.29 -10.44
N PRO A 103 11.57 16.63 -9.79
CA PRO A 103 10.86 15.53 -10.42
C PRO A 103 10.20 15.99 -11.73
N TYR A 104 10.13 15.14 -12.74
CA TYR A 104 9.32 15.40 -13.93
C TYR A 104 7.95 14.72 -13.79
N MET A 105 6.91 15.35 -14.33
CA MET A 105 5.60 14.75 -14.51
C MET A 105 5.50 14.09 -15.88
N TYR A 106 4.86 12.94 -15.92
CA TYR A 106 4.50 12.23 -17.14
C TYR A 106 3.10 11.64 -16.99
N PHE A 107 2.49 11.28 -18.11
CA PHE A 107 1.16 10.71 -18.11
C PHE A 107 1.20 9.22 -18.46
N LEU A 108 0.30 8.46 -17.85
CA LEU A 108 -0.01 7.09 -18.25
C LEU A 108 -1.40 7.05 -18.87
N PRO A 109 -1.60 6.31 -19.97
CA PRO A 109 -2.92 6.13 -20.57
C PRO A 109 -3.80 5.24 -19.69
N GLY A 110 -5.03 5.68 -19.50
CA GLY A 110 -6.14 4.94 -18.91
C GLY A 110 -7.34 4.96 -19.85
N LYS A 111 -8.45 4.40 -19.38
CA LYS A 111 -9.72 4.35 -20.10
C LYS A 111 -10.83 4.81 -19.16
N ASP A 112 -11.77 5.59 -19.68
CA ASP A 112 -13.00 5.92 -18.96
C ASP A 112 -14.05 4.80 -19.10
N GLN A 113 -15.27 5.05 -18.63
CA GLN A 113 -16.37 4.06 -18.69
C GLN A 113 -16.80 3.74 -20.13
N ASP A 114 -16.56 4.66 -21.06
CA ASP A 114 -16.93 4.56 -22.48
C ASP A 114 -15.74 4.11 -23.36
N ASP A 115 -14.68 3.61 -22.74
CA ASP A 115 -13.44 3.15 -23.37
C ASP A 115 -12.62 4.25 -24.09
N ASN A 116 -12.89 5.52 -23.81
CA ASN A 116 -12.12 6.63 -24.36
C ASN A 116 -10.78 6.78 -23.65
N LEU A 117 -9.76 7.27 -24.37
CA LEU A 117 -8.45 7.54 -23.78
C LEU A 117 -8.56 8.59 -22.67
N LEU A 118 -8.17 8.21 -21.46
CA LEU A 118 -7.94 9.10 -20.33
C LEU A 118 -6.43 9.16 -20.05
N VAL A 119 -5.94 10.29 -19.51
CA VAL A 119 -4.54 10.42 -19.11
C VAL A 119 -4.45 10.64 -17.60
N GLU A 120 -3.64 9.83 -16.93
CA GLU A 120 -3.39 9.96 -15.50
C GLU A 120 -1.99 10.51 -15.24
N PRO A 121 -1.85 11.59 -14.47
CA PRO A 121 -0.55 12.16 -14.14
C PRO A 121 0.20 11.24 -13.17
N ARG A 122 1.50 11.15 -13.39
CA ARG A 122 2.46 10.50 -12.51
C ARG A 122 3.68 11.39 -12.36
N ILE A 123 4.15 11.55 -11.13
CA ILE A 123 5.38 12.25 -10.85
C ILE A 123 6.49 11.20 -10.74
N SER A 124 7.60 11.44 -11.40
CA SER A 124 8.81 10.61 -11.30
C SER A 124 9.32 10.50 -9.86
N SER A 125 10.36 9.68 -9.64
CA SER A 125 10.87 9.45 -8.29
C SER A 125 11.18 10.75 -7.54
N CYS A 126 10.52 10.95 -6.40
CA CYS A 126 10.77 12.09 -5.52
C CYS A 126 12.07 11.94 -4.72
N LYS A 127 12.85 10.86 -4.89
CA LYS A 127 14.05 10.55 -4.09
C LYS A 127 15.09 11.67 -4.07
N TYR A 128 15.24 12.36 -5.19
CA TYR A 128 16.18 13.48 -5.35
C TYR A 128 15.50 14.85 -5.24
N SER A 129 14.21 14.88 -4.88
CA SER A 129 13.49 16.13 -4.66
C SER A 129 13.97 16.82 -3.38
N LEU A 130 13.78 18.12 -3.36
CA LEU A 130 14.19 19.01 -2.27
C LEU A 130 13.52 18.64 -0.92
N ILE A 131 12.25 18.23 -0.94
CA ILE A 131 11.46 17.89 0.25
C ILE A 131 11.65 16.45 0.74
N TYR A 132 12.31 15.57 -0.01
CA TYR A 132 12.32 14.13 0.27
C TYR A 132 12.83 13.78 1.67
N ALA A 133 13.95 14.40 2.07
CA ALA A 133 14.57 14.13 3.36
C ALA A 133 13.66 14.57 4.54
N LEU A 134 12.98 15.72 4.40
CA LEU A 134 12.07 16.22 5.41
C LEU A 134 10.79 15.36 5.46
N ALA A 135 10.19 15.06 4.32
CA ALA A 135 9.02 14.18 4.23
C ALA A 135 9.29 12.78 4.78
N SER A 136 10.46 12.19 4.46
CA SER A 136 10.86 10.88 4.99
C SER A 136 11.01 10.91 6.51
N TYR A 137 11.61 11.96 7.05
CA TYR A 137 11.80 12.11 8.49
C TYR A 137 10.46 12.28 9.22
N LEU A 138 9.59 13.13 8.71
CA LEU A 138 8.25 13.32 9.28
C LEU A 138 7.46 12.01 9.23
N ASP A 139 7.53 11.26 8.12
CA ASP A 139 6.86 9.97 8.00
C ASP A 139 7.36 8.96 9.04
N GLU A 140 8.68 8.88 9.21
CA GLU A 140 9.34 7.97 10.16
C GLU A 140 8.87 8.18 11.61
N ILE A 141 8.74 9.45 12.03
CA ILE A 141 8.32 9.78 13.41
C ILE A 141 6.80 9.70 13.59
N LEU A 142 6.01 10.03 12.57
CA LEU A 142 4.55 10.16 12.67
C LEU A 142 3.80 8.85 12.38
N ARG A 143 4.24 8.06 11.40
CA ARG A 143 3.55 6.83 10.96
C ARG A 143 3.26 5.85 12.12
N PRO A 144 4.21 5.55 13.01
CA PRO A 144 3.96 4.63 14.12
C PRO A 144 2.92 5.15 15.11
N LEU A 145 2.87 6.47 15.32
CA LEU A 145 1.88 7.11 16.19
C LEU A 145 0.48 7.01 15.57
N PHE A 146 0.37 7.30 14.27
CA PHE A 146 -0.88 7.20 13.54
C PHE A 146 -1.39 5.76 13.42
N GLU A 147 -0.52 4.80 13.15
CA GLU A 147 -0.90 3.38 13.07
C GLU A 147 -1.45 2.86 14.40
N ASN A 148 -0.86 3.28 15.53
CA ASN A 148 -1.39 2.98 16.85
C ASN A 148 -2.72 3.68 17.11
N TYR A 149 -2.83 4.96 16.72
CA TYR A 149 -4.04 5.76 16.87
C TYR A 149 -5.23 5.19 16.07
N SER A 150 -4.98 4.69 14.87
CA SER A 150 -6.01 4.22 13.94
C SER A 150 -6.23 2.69 13.94
N ARG A 151 -5.47 1.92 14.73
CA ARG A 151 -5.41 0.44 14.71
C ARG A 151 -6.77 -0.26 14.76
N SER A 152 -7.72 0.30 15.52
CA SER A 152 -9.07 -0.27 15.70
C SER A 152 -10.01 0.00 14.53
N THR A 153 -9.63 0.88 13.61
CA THR A 153 -10.47 1.37 12.50
C THR A 153 -9.88 1.08 11.13
N THR A 154 -8.71 0.43 11.07
CA THR A 154 -8.01 0.12 9.83
C THR A 154 -7.76 -1.38 9.69
N PHE A 155 -7.69 -1.84 8.44
CA PHE A 155 -7.26 -3.19 8.08
C PHE A 155 -5.84 -3.13 7.52
N LEU A 156 -5.01 -4.10 7.90
CA LEU A 156 -3.65 -4.20 7.38
C LEU A 156 -3.59 -4.88 6.01
N ASN A 157 -4.43 -5.89 5.82
CA ASN A 157 -4.58 -6.65 4.58
C ASN A 157 -5.92 -7.43 4.65
N GLY A 158 -6.22 -8.19 3.60
CA GLY A 158 -7.44 -8.99 3.57
C GLY A 158 -7.50 -10.11 4.64
N GLY A 159 -6.36 -10.67 5.06
CA GLY A 159 -6.31 -11.65 6.16
C GLY A 159 -6.68 -11.03 7.51
N ASP A 160 -6.17 -9.84 7.82
CA ASP A 160 -6.55 -9.05 9.02
C ASP A 160 -8.03 -8.67 9.00
N PHE A 161 -8.55 -8.27 7.84
CA PHE A 161 -9.97 -8.02 7.64
C PHE A 161 -10.82 -9.26 7.96
N MET A 162 -10.52 -10.41 7.35
CA MET A 162 -11.30 -11.64 7.58
C MET A 162 -11.21 -12.11 9.03
N GLN A 163 -10.05 -11.99 9.67
CA GLN A 163 -9.88 -12.33 11.08
C GLN A 163 -10.74 -11.44 11.99
N LYS A 164 -10.74 -10.11 11.77
CA LYS A 164 -11.54 -9.16 12.53
C LYS A 164 -13.04 -9.37 12.33
N LEU A 165 -13.46 -9.65 11.10
CA LEU A 165 -14.86 -9.93 10.76
C LEU A 165 -15.34 -11.24 11.39
N ASP A 166 -14.53 -12.31 11.31
CA ASP A 166 -14.82 -13.59 11.97
C ASP A 166 -14.90 -13.44 13.49
N TYR A 167 -14.00 -12.66 14.09
CA TYR A 167 -14.04 -12.34 15.52
C TYR A 167 -15.33 -11.63 15.93
N TYR A 168 -15.75 -10.61 15.16
CA TYR A 168 -17.01 -9.89 15.37
C TYR A 168 -18.20 -10.85 15.36
N CYS A 169 -18.31 -11.71 14.35
CA CYS A 169 -19.44 -12.64 14.24
C CYS A 169 -19.42 -13.79 15.27
N THR A 170 -18.23 -14.28 15.66
CA THR A 170 -18.12 -15.45 16.54
C THR A 170 -18.18 -15.10 18.03
N GLN A 171 -17.60 -13.98 18.46
CA GLN A 171 -17.61 -13.55 19.85
C GLN A 171 -18.84 -12.71 20.19
N GLN A 172 -19.47 -12.08 19.19
CA GLN A 172 -20.64 -11.22 19.36
C GLN A 172 -21.81 -11.75 18.53
N GLN A 173 -22.16 -13.03 18.73
CA GLN A 173 -23.15 -13.79 17.93
C GLN A 173 -24.53 -13.11 17.76
N PHE A 174 -24.88 -12.15 18.60
CA PHE A 174 -26.16 -11.43 18.53
C PHE A 174 -26.13 -10.15 17.67
N LEU A 175 -24.95 -9.73 17.18
CA LEU A 175 -24.82 -8.47 16.45
C LEU A 175 -25.10 -8.59 14.95
N LEU A 176 -24.85 -9.75 14.35
CA LEU A 176 -25.24 -10.04 12.97
C LEU A 176 -26.68 -10.55 12.94
N LYS A 177 -27.60 -9.65 12.60
CA LYS A 177 -29.03 -9.91 12.52
C LYS A 177 -29.41 -10.38 11.11
N PRO A 178 -30.56 -11.06 10.93
CA PRO A 178 -31.05 -11.44 9.60
C PRO A 178 -31.20 -10.25 8.63
N GLN A 179 -31.52 -9.07 9.16
CA GLN A 179 -31.66 -7.82 8.40
C GLN A 179 -30.38 -7.00 8.29
N THR A 180 -29.25 -7.46 8.85
CA THR A 180 -27.99 -6.73 8.73
C THR A 180 -27.56 -6.68 7.27
N ILE A 181 -27.30 -5.47 6.78
CA ILE A 181 -26.71 -5.24 5.46
C ILE A 181 -25.23 -4.91 5.62
N PHE A 182 -24.45 -5.21 4.58
CA PHE A 182 -23.07 -4.79 4.48
C PHE A 182 -22.97 -3.56 3.61
N VAL A 183 -22.09 -2.65 4.01
CA VAL A 183 -21.85 -1.40 3.32
C VAL A 183 -20.36 -1.33 3.00
N THR A 184 -20.07 -1.13 1.73
CA THR A 184 -18.71 -0.84 1.25
C THR A 184 -18.67 0.57 0.68
N PHE A 185 -17.54 1.23 0.80
CA PHE A 185 -17.32 2.51 0.15
C PHE A 185 -15.91 2.63 -0.39
N LYS A 186 -15.74 3.43 -1.45
CA LYS A 186 -14.44 3.77 -2.05
C LYS A 186 -14.38 5.26 -2.33
N ILE A 187 -13.27 5.87 -1.94
CA ILE A 187 -13.00 7.30 -2.14
C ILE A 187 -12.03 7.45 -3.31
N HIS A 188 -12.41 8.22 -4.31
CA HIS A 188 -11.65 8.39 -5.55
C HIS A 188 -10.89 9.71 -5.58
N ASN A 189 -9.76 9.74 -6.29
CA ASN A 189 -8.96 10.94 -6.57
C ASN A 189 -8.45 11.73 -5.36
N LEU A 190 -8.47 11.13 -4.15
CA LEU A 190 -8.08 11.80 -2.92
C LEU A 190 -6.69 12.47 -3.02
N HIS A 191 -5.68 11.70 -3.41
CA HIS A 191 -4.29 12.17 -3.47
C HIS A 191 -4.05 13.28 -4.51
N MET A 192 -4.95 13.46 -5.48
CA MET A 192 -4.79 14.49 -6.52
C MET A 192 -5.51 15.79 -6.17
N ASN A 193 -6.59 15.69 -5.39
CA ASN A 193 -7.59 16.74 -5.30
C ASN A 193 -7.74 17.33 -3.89
N VAL A 194 -7.29 16.64 -2.84
CA VAL A 194 -7.37 17.16 -1.47
C VAL A 194 -6.52 18.42 -1.31
N SER A 195 -7.11 19.50 -0.83
CA SER A 195 -6.43 20.77 -0.60
C SER A 195 -5.42 20.65 0.53
N HIS A 196 -4.33 21.42 0.44
CA HIS A 196 -3.32 21.46 1.50
C HIS A 196 -3.90 21.99 2.82
N SER A 197 -4.86 22.92 2.76
CA SER A 197 -5.59 23.40 3.95
C SER A 197 -6.38 22.29 4.64
N SER A 198 -7.11 21.46 3.88
CA SER A 198 -7.87 20.33 4.43
C SER A 198 -6.93 19.27 5.02
N LEU A 199 -5.79 18.99 4.37
CA LEU A 199 -4.76 18.10 4.91
C LEU A 199 -4.18 18.63 6.22
N LEU A 200 -3.79 19.91 6.26
CA LEU A 200 -3.20 20.54 7.45
C LEU A 200 -4.19 20.63 8.61
N ARG A 201 -5.48 20.91 8.34
CA ARG A 201 -6.54 20.89 9.37
C ARG A 201 -6.66 19.52 10.03
N ALA A 202 -6.80 18.46 9.23
CA ALA A 202 -6.88 17.09 9.75
C ALA A 202 -5.59 16.68 10.47
N PHE A 203 -4.44 17.13 9.96
CA PHE A 203 -3.14 16.91 10.57
C PHE A 203 -3.03 17.58 11.95
N GLY A 204 -3.46 18.83 12.08
CA GLY A 204 -3.53 19.54 13.36
C GLY A 204 -4.43 18.83 14.38
N THR A 205 -5.62 18.37 13.97
CA THR A 205 -6.51 17.55 14.82
C THR A 205 -5.82 16.27 15.29
N PHE A 206 -5.06 15.61 14.42
CA PHE A 206 -4.27 14.43 14.77
C PHE A 206 -3.16 14.75 15.80
N LEU A 207 -2.40 15.83 15.60
CA LEU A 207 -1.35 16.25 16.52
C LEU A 207 -1.89 16.64 17.90
N ALA A 208 -3.08 17.24 17.95
CA ALA A 208 -3.76 17.62 19.19
C ALA A 208 -4.36 16.42 19.96
N SER A 209 -4.32 15.20 19.40
CA SER A 209 -4.85 14.02 20.06
C SER A 209 -4.02 13.65 21.30
N PRO A 210 -4.63 13.35 22.46
CA PRO A 210 -3.90 12.95 23.67
C PRO A 210 -3.02 11.71 23.51
N LEU A 211 -3.31 10.84 22.52
CA LEU A 211 -2.53 9.62 22.24
C LEU A 211 -1.21 9.91 21.50
N VAL A 212 -1.07 11.12 20.98
CA VAL A 212 -0.05 11.57 20.04
C VAL A 212 0.74 12.75 20.61
N ASP A 213 0.05 13.64 21.33
CA ASP A 213 0.59 14.87 21.89
C ASP A 213 1.94 14.66 22.62
N ASN A 214 2.89 15.54 22.35
CA ASN A 214 4.23 15.58 22.94
C ASN A 214 5.07 14.28 22.83
N ARG A 215 4.72 13.37 21.91
CA ARG A 215 5.45 12.11 21.70
C ARG A 215 6.51 12.17 20.59
N PHE A 216 6.80 13.37 20.12
CA PHE A 216 7.76 13.62 19.06
C PHE A 216 9.14 13.85 19.65
N HIS A 217 10.17 13.33 18.99
CA HIS A 217 11.57 13.38 19.42
C HIS A 217 12.12 14.83 19.55
N LYS A 218 11.67 15.57 20.58
CA LYS A 218 12.00 16.95 20.94
C LYS A 218 11.45 18.04 20.01
N LEU A 219 10.42 17.77 19.21
CA LEU A 219 9.71 18.78 18.41
C LEU A 219 8.34 19.04 19.03
N SER A 220 7.91 20.31 19.07
CA SER A 220 6.55 20.68 19.46
C SER A 220 5.56 20.39 18.32
N ASN A 221 4.27 20.34 18.64
CA ASN A 221 3.21 20.18 17.63
C ASN A 221 3.27 21.31 16.59
N GLU A 222 3.46 22.55 17.05
CA GLU A 222 3.64 23.73 16.18
C GLU A 222 4.82 23.53 15.21
N ALA A 223 5.97 23.06 15.71
CA ALA A 223 7.14 22.83 14.86
C ALA A 223 6.86 21.78 13.78
N ILE A 224 6.13 20.71 14.10
CA ILE A 224 5.79 19.64 13.16
C ILE A 224 4.79 20.11 12.12
N GLU A 225 3.78 20.88 12.52
CA GLU A 225 2.79 21.47 11.62
C GLU A 225 3.44 22.46 10.63
N GLU A 226 4.36 23.29 11.11
CA GLU A 226 5.13 24.22 10.26
C GLU A 226 6.06 23.48 9.29
N LEU A 227 6.74 22.42 9.75
CA LEU A 227 7.57 21.57 8.88
C LEU A 227 6.71 20.85 7.83
N MET A 228 5.50 20.38 8.19
CA MET A 228 4.58 19.78 7.23
C MET A 228 4.08 20.80 6.20
N THR A 229 3.75 22.00 6.65
CA THR A 229 3.38 23.13 5.79
C THR A 229 4.49 23.44 4.80
N LEU A 230 5.75 23.42 5.27
CA LEU A 230 6.91 23.60 4.42
C LEU A 230 7.05 22.49 3.35
N VAL A 231 6.77 21.23 3.70
CA VAL A 231 6.73 20.12 2.72
C VAL A 231 5.68 20.37 1.65
N LEU A 232 4.42 20.63 2.04
CA LEU A 232 3.31 20.79 1.11
C LEU A 232 3.49 22.00 0.17
N LYS A 233 3.96 23.13 0.69
CA LYS A 233 4.23 24.33 -0.11
C LYS A 233 5.39 24.17 -1.10
N ASN A 234 6.27 23.19 -0.93
CA ASN A 234 7.47 23.07 -1.75
C ASN A 234 7.51 21.80 -2.62
N ILE A 235 6.34 21.33 -3.04
CA ILE A 235 6.22 20.26 -4.04
C ILE A 235 6.27 20.89 -5.43
N TYR A 236 7.41 20.75 -6.12
CA TYR A 236 7.62 21.25 -7.49
C TYR A 236 7.91 20.10 -8.45
N PHE A 237 7.55 20.29 -9.72
CA PHE A 237 7.90 19.36 -10.80
C PHE A 237 8.07 20.08 -12.14
N THR A 238 8.67 19.39 -13.11
CA THR A 238 8.79 19.86 -14.50
C THR A 238 7.85 19.11 -15.44
N PHE A 239 7.27 19.82 -16.40
CA PHE A 239 6.50 19.24 -17.49
C PHE A 239 6.70 20.08 -18.75
N LYS A 240 7.11 19.44 -19.87
CA LYS A 240 7.36 20.10 -21.17
C LYS A 240 8.10 21.45 -21.07
N LYS A 241 9.29 21.44 -20.43
CA LYS A 241 10.13 22.64 -20.21
C LYS A 241 9.44 23.76 -19.42
N LYS A 242 8.45 23.45 -18.58
CA LYS A 242 7.83 24.38 -17.64
C LYS A 242 7.96 23.83 -16.22
N VAL A 243 8.11 24.71 -15.25
CA VAL A 243 8.14 24.40 -13.81
C VAL A 243 6.76 24.69 -13.23
N TYR A 244 6.25 23.75 -12.45
CA TYR A 244 4.97 23.83 -11.77
C TYR A 244 5.13 23.55 -10.27
N GLN A 245 4.26 24.14 -9.48
CA GLN A 245 4.08 23.87 -8.05
C GLN A 245 2.75 23.15 -7.85
N VAL A 246 2.72 22.13 -7.02
CA VAL A 246 1.48 21.46 -6.61
C VAL A 246 0.79 22.30 -5.55
N THR A 247 -0.46 22.69 -5.79
CA THR A 247 -1.30 23.50 -4.89
C THR A 247 -2.42 22.69 -4.23
N LYS A 248 -2.82 21.57 -4.86
CA LYS A 248 -3.73 20.58 -4.29
C LYS A 248 -3.17 19.18 -4.51
N GLY A 249 -3.48 18.29 -3.59
CA GLY A 249 -3.02 16.91 -3.60
C GLY A 249 -1.56 16.77 -3.16
N CYS A 250 -1.09 15.54 -3.24
CA CYS A 250 0.24 15.10 -2.88
C CYS A 250 0.71 14.00 -3.84
N PRO A 251 1.94 14.06 -4.36
CA PRO A 251 2.48 13.00 -5.22
C PRO A 251 2.56 11.66 -4.48
N LEU A 252 1.95 10.59 -5.02
CA LEU A 252 1.96 9.25 -4.41
C LEU A 252 3.38 8.74 -4.05
N ASN A 253 4.39 9.12 -4.83
CA ASN A 253 5.77 8.68 -4.65
C ASN A 253 6.53 9.45 -3.56
N LEU A 254 5.89 10.39 -2.86
CA LEU A 254 6.46 11.08 -1.71
C LEU A 254 6.18 10.24 -0.43
N PRO A 255 7.20 9.95 0.41
CA PRO A 255 7.05 9.01 1.52
C PRO A 255 5.88 9.26 2.48
N ILE A 256 5.53 10.53 2.69
CA ILE A 256 4.51 10.94 3.66
C ILE A 256 3.08 10.99 3.12
N THR A 257 2.90 10.86 1.80
CA THR A 257 1.60 11.07 1.15
C THR A 257 0.53 10.10 1.63
N ASP A 258 0.86 8.82 1.72
CA ASP A 258 -0.07 7.80 2.23
C ASP A 258 -0.46 8.08 3.68
N LEU A 259 0.49 8.54 4.50
CA LEU A 259 0.22 8.87 5.90
C LEU A 259 -0.74 10.07 6.00
N LEU A 260 -0.49 11.15 5.27
CA LEU A 260 -1.35 12.33 5.25
C LEU A 260 -2.76 12.01 4.76
N CYS A 261 -2.88 11.24 3.68
CA CYS A 261 -4.17 10.80 3.17
C CYS A 261 -4.92 9.98 4.22
N ASN A 262 -4.23 9.07 4.92
CA ASN A 262 -4.85 8.27 5.97
C ASN A 262 -5.27 9.11 7.19
N ILE A 263 -4.49 10.13 7.57
CA ILE A 263 -4.85 11.07 8.64
C ILE A 263 -6.11 11.85 8.26
N TYR A 264 -6.14 12.40 7.05
CA TYR A 264 -7.32 13.11 6.52
C TYR A 264 -8.57 12.22 6.52
N LEU A 265 -8.46 10.99 6.01
CA LEU A 265 -9.57 10.04 6.02
C LEU A 265 -9.99 9.63 7.43
N HIS A 266 -9.06 9.58 8.38
CA HIS A 266 -9.38 9.28 9.77
C HIS A 266 -10.17 10.43 10.43
N ASP A 267 -9.84 11.69 10.16
CA ASP A 267 -10.62 12.85 10.62
C ASP A 267 -12.03 12.84 9.99
N TRP A 268 -12.10 12.63 8.68
CA TRP A 268 -13.36 12.57 7.93
C TRP A 268 -14.31 11.47 8.45
N GLN A 269 -13.80 10.28 8.73
CA GLN A 269 -14.65 9.16 9.17
C GLN A 269 -15.13 9.28 10.63
N LEU A 270 -14.73 10.29 11.41
CA LEU A 270 -15.09 10.39 12.83
C LEU A 270 -16.62 10.49 13.05
N SER A 271 -17.35 11.20 12.20
CA SER A 271 -18.82 11.29 12.29
C SER A 271 -19.47 9.93 12.02
N LEU A 272 -19.01 9.22 10.99
CA LEU A 272 -19.44 7.86 10.67
C LEU A 272 -19.15 6.90 11.83
N LEU A 273 -17.95 6.95 12.41
CA LEU A 273 -17.54 6.11 13.53
C LEU A 273 -18.42 6.30 14.77
N ARG A 274 -18.90 7.52 15.04
CA ARG A 274 -19.85 7.77 16.13
C ARG A 274 -21.14 7.00 15.90
N GLN A 275 -21.70 7.04 14.68
CA GLN A 275 -22.93 6.32 14.36
C GLN A 275 -22.76 4.80 14.41
N ILE A 276 -21.61 4.30 13.97
CA ILE A 276 -21.29 2.87 13.99
C ILE A 276 -21.15 2.35 15.43
N ARG A 277 -20.46 3.10 16.30
CA ARG A 277 -20.28 2.74 17.70
C ARG A 277 -21.60 2.72 18.47
N LEU A 278 -22.50 3.67 18.21
CA LEU A 278 -23.83 3.70 18.83
C LEU A 278 -24.69 2.49 18.45
N LYS A 279 -24.36 1.79 17.36
CA LYS A 279 -25.13 0.67 16.80
C LYS A 279 -24.41 -0.67 16.90
N ASP A 280 -23.33 -0.75 17.69
CA ASP A 280 -22.48 -1.95 17.85
C ASP A 280 -22.14 -2.63 16.51
N SER A 281 -21.85 -1.80 15.51
CA SER A 281 -21.60 -2.26 14.15
C SER A 281 -20.12 -2.46 13.90
N PHE A 282 -19.78 -3.46 13.08
CA PHE A 282 -18.42 -3.69 12.63
C PHE A 282 -17.98 -2.58 11.67
N TYR A 283 -16.74 -2.12 11.75
CA TYR A 283 -16.17 -1.16 10.81
C TYR A 283 -14.67 -1.36 10.65
N GLY A 284 -14.18 -1.13 9.43
CA GLY A 284 -12.79 -0.76 9.22
C GLY A 284 -12.50 -0.32 7.79
N ARG A 285 -11.30 0.23 7.60
CA ARG A 285 -10.84 0.81 6.34
C ARG A 285 -9.50 0.21 5.88
N TYR A 286 -9.41 -0.13 4.60
CA TYR A 286 -8.17 -0.46 3.90
C TYR A 286 -7.87 0.64 2.88
N HIS A 287 -6.90 1.51 3.19
CA HIS A 287 -6.60 2.71 2.40
C HIS A 287 -7.86 3.54 2.07
N ASN A 288 -8.16 3.81 0.81
CA ASN A 288 -9.34 4.59 0.42
C ASN A 288 -10.65 3.79 0.35
N MET A 289 -10.65 2.53 0.79
CA MET A 289 -11.83 1.65 0.78
C MET A 289 -12.24 1.26 2.19
N GLY A 290 -13.53 1.28 2.52
CA GLY A 290 -14.03 0.86 3.82
C GLY A 290 -15.16 -0.15 3.75
N PHE A 291 -15.37 -0.84 4.86
CA PHE A 291 -16.41 -1.84 5.05
C PHE A 291 -17.02 -1.66 6.44
N PHE A 292 -18.35 -1.75 6.53
CA PHE A 292 -19.06 -1.84 7.81
C PHE A 292 -20.39 -2.57 7.70
N THR A 293 -20.91 -3.02 8.84
CA THR A 293 -22.26 -3.58 8.96
C THR A 293 -23.26 -2.49 9.30
N TRP A 294 -24.50 -2.63 8.85
CA TRP A 294 -25.56 -1.67 9.16
C TRP A 294 -26.86 -2.38 9.49
N ASN A 295 -27.54 -1.87 10.52
CA ASN A 295 -28.77 -2.45 11.08
C ASN A 295 -29.95 -1.46 11.12
N ALA A 296 -29.74 -0.23 10.66
CA ALA A 296 -30.77 0.81 10.64
C ALA A 296 -31.34 0.97 9.22
N SER A 297 -32.25 1.94 9.04
CA SER A 297 -32.87 2.18 7.75
C SER A 297 -31.86 2.63 6.69
N THR A 298 -32.18 2.34 5.44
CA THR A 298 -31.40 2.71 4.25
C THR A 298 -31.43 4.21 4.01
N GLU A 299 -32.56 4.87 4.28
CA GLU A 299 -32.71 6.32 4.11
C GLU A 299 -31.79 7.09 5.06
N TYR A 300 -31.63 6.58 6.30
CA TYR A 300 -30.71 7.18 7.26
C TYR A 300 -29.23 6.97 6.85
N LEU A 301 -28.93 5.86 6.17
CA LEU A 301 -27.60 5.59 5.65
C LEU A 301 -27.27 6.52 4.47
N GLU A 302 -28.22 6.73 3.56
CA GLU A 302 -28.07 7.64 2.43
C GLU A 302 -27.85 9.08 2.90
N ALA A 303 -28.68 9.57 3.84
CA ALA A 303 -28.50 10.90 4.41
C ALA A 303 -27.13 11.08 5.10
N LEU A 304 -26.63 10.05 5.78
CA LEU A 304 -25.29 10.07 6.39
C LEU A 304 -24.19 10.14 5.31
N PHE A 305 -24.35 9.43 4.19
CA PHE A 305 -23.38 9.50 3.10
C PHE A 305 -23.40 10.83 2.37
N ASP A 306 -24.57 11.44 2.21
CA ASP A 306 -24.70 12.79 1.64
C ASP A 306 -23.99 13.83 2.52
N GLU A 307 -24.16 13.76 3.84
CA GLU A 307 -23.42 14.59 4.80
C GLU A 307 -21.90 14.37 4.70
N LEU A 308 -21.48 13.11 4.63
CA LEU A 308 -20.07 12.76 4.49
C LEU A 308 -19.47 13.23 3.16
N GLN A 309 -20.24 13.20 2.07
CA GLN A 309 -19.83 13.69 0.75
C GLN A 309 -19.67 15.22 0.77
N GLN A 310 -20.52 15.95 1.48
CA GLN A 310 -20.41 17.40 1.64
C GLN A 310 -19.17 17.83 2.44
N ASN A 311 -18.64 16.96 3.30
CA ASN A 311 -17.43 17.20 4.08
C ASN A 311 -16.13 17.01 3.27
N PHE A 312 -16.21 16.49 2.04
CA PHE A 312 -15.07 16.43 1.14
C PHE A 312 -14.84 17.75 0.42
N ASP A 313 -13.60 17.96 -0.02
CA ASP A 313 -13.31 18.96 -1.04
C ASP A 313 -14.07 18.61 -2.33
N SER A 314 -14.57 19.60 -3.09
CA SER A 314 -15.53 19.45 -4.22
C SER A 314 -15.16 18.40 -5.27
N ASP A 315 -13.87 18.12 -5.43
CA ASP A 315 -13.32 17.31 -6.50
C ASP A 315 -13.07 15.85 -6.07
N ILE A 316 -13.44 15.47 -4.84
CA ILE A 316 -13.33 14.10 -4.30
C ILE A 316 -14.70 13.40 -4.38
N LYS A 317 -14.71 12.16 -4.87
CA LYS A 317 -15.94 11.38 -5.05
C LYS A 317 -15.97 10.18 -4.11
N LEU A 318 -17.10 9.98 -3.42
CA LEU A 318 -17.43 8.78 -2.67
C LEU A 318 -18.36 7.89 -3.50
N THR A 319 -18.01 6.62 -3.65
CA THR A 319 -18.92 5.60 -4.17
C THR A 319 -19.24 4.61 -3.09
N THR A 320 -20.52 4.30 -2.89
CA THR A 320 -21.00 3.37 -1.88
C THR A 320 -21.72 2.21 -2.55
N TYR A 321 -21.65 1.03 -1.93
CA TYR A 321 -22.42 -0.14 -2.33
C TYR A 321 -22.93 -0.83 -1.08
N THR A 322 -24.23 -1.08 -1.04
CA THR A 322 -24.93 -1.61 0.12
C THR A 322 -25.79 -2.79 -0.32
N ASP A 323 -25.59 -3.94 0.31
CA ASP A 323 -26.34 -5.16 0.02
C ASP A 323 -26.18 -6.19 1.15
N ASN A 324 -26.98 -7.26 1.16
CA ASN A 324 -26.76 -8.41 2.04
C ASN A 324 -25.59 -9.29 1.58
N ARG A 325 -25.13 -9.11 0.33
CA ARG A 325 -23.98 -9.75 -0.27
C ARG A 325 -23.09 -8.72 -0.95
N VAL A 326 -21.86 -8.57 -0.46
CA VAL A 326 -20.90 -7.58 -1.00
C VAL A 326 -19.55 -8.23 -1.30
N GLU A 327 -18.73 -7.51 -2.06
CA GLU A 327 -17.34 -7.90 -2.32
C GLU A 327 -16.37 -6.86 -1.78
N PHE A 328 -15.44 -7.30 -0.94
CA PHE A 328 -14.44 -6.43 -0.32
C PHE A 328 -13.13 -7.17 -0.09
N LEU A 329 -12.00 -6.54 -0.45
CA LEU A 329 -10.66 -7.12 -0.35
C LEU A 329 -10.55 -8.54 -0.92
N ASN A 330 -11.17 -8.75 -2.09
CA ASN A 330 -11.21 -10.01 -2.82
C ASN A 330 -11.90 -11.17 -2.06
N ALA A 331 -12.84 -10.84 -1.15
CA ALA A 331 -13.76 -11.76 -0.50
C ALA A 331 -15.20 -11.44 -0.92
N ILE A 332 -16.00 -12.48 -1.18
CA ILE A 332 -17.46 -12.37 -1.20
C ILE A 332 -17.94 -12.59 0.23
N ILE A 333 -18.79 -11.70 0.72
CA ILE A 333 -19.30 -11.68 2.09
C ILE A 333 -20.81 -11.64 2.01
N GLU A 334 -21.48 -12.61 2.61
CA GLU A 334 -22.93 -12.77 2.53
C GLU A 334 -23.52 -13.01 3.93
N ASN A 335 -24.64 -12.35 4.20
CA ASN A 335 -25.42 -12.56 5.41
C ASN A 335 -26.59 -13.50 5.11
N LYS A 336 -26.42 -14.78 5.44
CA LYS A 336 -27.50 -15.77 5.31
C LYS A 336 -28.30 -15.82 6.60
N ARG A 337 -29.27 -14.90 6.73
CA ARG A 337 -30.25 -14.86 7.85
C ARG A 337 -29.57 -14.80 9.23
N GLY A 338 -28.53 -13.99 9.38
CA GLY A 338 -27.76 -13.82 10.62
C GLY A 338 -26.50 -14.69 10.69
N PHE A 339 -26.25 -15.53 9.68
CA PHE A 339 -25.02 -16.30 9.56
C PHE A 339 -24.10 -15.70 8.51
N LEU A 340 -22.87 -15.39 8.92
CA LEU A 340 -21.84 -14.91 8.03
C LEU A 340 -21.33 -16.07 7.16
N GLU A 341 -21.49 -15.94 5.85
CA GLU A 341 -20.81 -16.79 4.88
C GLU A 341 -19.80 -15.98 4.08
N THR A 342 -18.60 -16.52 3.92
CA THR A 342 -17.53 -15.87 3.19
C THR A 342 -16.83 -16.86 2.28
N ARG A 343 -16.41 -16.38 1.11
CA ARG A 343 -15.62 -17.14 0.13
C ARG A 343 -14.68 -16.23 -0.64
N VAL A 344 -13.72 -16.83 -1.34
CA VAL A 344 -12.82 -16.08 -2.21
C VAL A 344 -13.62 -15.45 -3.36
N SER A 345 -13.38 -14.17 -3.66
CA SER A 345 -13.92 -13.54 -4.86
C SER A 345 -13.04 -13.82 -6.08
N HIS A 346 -13.67 -14.38 -7.12
CA HIS A 346 -13.10 -14.57 -8.46
C HIS A 346 -13.54 -13.49 -9.44
N ASN A 347 -14.24 -12.47 -8.94
CA ASN A 347 -15.09 -11.67 -9.79
C ASN A 347 -14.27 -10.83 -10.76
N GLN A 348 -14.53 -11.00 -12.06
CA GLN A 348 -13.70 -10.46 -13.13
C GLN A 348 -13.67 -8.94 -13.15
N GLN A 349 -14.66 -8.23 -12.58
CA GLN A 349 -14.66 -6.76 -12.52
C GLN A 349 -13.75 -6.17 -11.44
N GLN A 350 -13.57 -6.86 -10.29
CA GLN A 350 -12.57 -6.49 -9.28
C GLN A 350 -11.18 -7.07 -9.64
N GLN A 351 -11.14 -8.29 -10.18
CA GLN A 351 -9.92 -8.90 -10.75
C GLN A 351 -9.49 -8.24 -12.07
N GLN A 352 -10.33 -7.44 -12.72
CA GLN A 352 -9.88 -6.57 -13.80
C GLN A 352 -8.83 -5.57 -13.32
N GLN A 353 -8.70 -5.27 -12.02
CA GLN A 353 -7.64 -4.41 -11.48
C GLN A 353 -6.39 -5.17 -11.02
N GLN A 354 -6.43 -6.51 -10.94
CA GLN A 354 -5.31 -7.34 -10.55
C GLN A 354 -5.30 -8.56 -11.47
N GLN A 355 -4.32 -8.68 -12.38
CA GLN A 355 -4.10 -9.98 -13.01
C GLN A 355 -4.08 -11.03 -11.89
N PRO A 356 -4.75 -12.18 -12.05
CA PRO A 356 -4.44 -13.31 -11.19
C PRO A 356 -2.95 -13.51 -11.40
N PHE A 357 -2.16 -13.09 -10.42
CA PHE A 357 -0.73 -13.30 -10.40
C PHE A 357 -0.58 -14.81 -10.33
N LEU A 358 -0.64 -15.46 -11.49
CA LEU A 358 -0.22 -16.80 -11.69
C LEU A 358 0.98 -16.73 -12.60
N LEU A 359 2.13 -17.00 -12.00
CA LEU A 359 3.39 -16.99 -12.69
C LEU A 359 3.33 -18.23 -13.55
N PRO A 360 3.21 -18.16 -14.89
CA PRO A 360 3.23 -19.36 -15.69
C PRO A 360 4.52 -20.13 -15.38
N TYR A 361 4.47 -21.45 -15.42
CA TYR A 361 5.68 -22.23 -15.14
C TYR A 361 6.71 -21.94 -16.25
N VAL A 362 7.79 -21.26 -15.88
CA VAL A 362 8.89 -20.96 -16.80
C VAL A 362 10.13 -21.70 -16.33
N LYS A 363 10.67 -22.56 -17.20
CA LYS A 363 11.96 -23.22 -16.96
C LYS A 363 13.02 -22.12 -16.77
N ASN A 364 13.81 -22.23 -15.69
CA ASN A 364 14.81 -21.25 -15.23
C ASN A 364 14.27 -20.08 -14.36
N TYR A 365 13.00 -20.07 -13.97
CA TYR A 365 12.52 -19.15 -12.93
C TYR A 365 12.71 -19.72 -11.51
N PRO A 366 12.95 -18.89 -10.47
CA PRO A 366 13.18 -19.38 -9.11
C PRO A 366 11.99 -20.19 -8.56
N ARG A 367 12.20 -21.50 -8.34
CA ARG A 367 11.20 -22.44 -7.79
C ARG A 367 10.58 -21.97 -6.48
N LEU A 368 11.28 -21.14 -5.70
CA LEU A 368 10.77 -20.59 -4.44
C LEU A 368 9.54 -19.71 -4.64
N ARG A 369 9.53 -18.83 -5.65
CA ARG A 369 8.42 -17.90 -5.90
C ARG A 369 7.16 -18.66 -6.28
N HIS A 370 7.32 -19.66 -7.15
CA HIS A 370 6.27 -20.61 -7.53
C HIS A 370 5.66 -21.34 -6.32
N ARG A 371 6.49 -21.85 -5.40
CA ARG A 371 6.01 -22.51 -4.17
C ARG A 371 5.31 -21.53 -3.22
N GLN A 372 5.85 -20.32 -3.07
CA GLN A 372 5.26 -19.28 -2.22
C GLN A 372 3.87 -18.89 -2.73
N TRP A 373 3.70 -18.69 -4.04
CA TRP A 373 2.41 -18.31 -4.61
C TRP A 373 1.34 -19.38 -4.36
N PHE A 374 1.64 -20.65 -4.65
CA PHE A 374 0.71 -21.74 -4.36
C PHE A 374 0.30 -21.78 -2.88
N ARG A 375 1.29 -21.66 -1.98
CA ARG A 375 1.06 -21.63 -0.53
C ARG A 375 0.20 -20.43 -0.11
N TYR A 376 0.48 -19.23 -0.61
CA TYR A 376 -0.29 -18.03 -0.27
C TYR A 376 -1.74 -18.13 -0.77
N SER A 377 -1.97 -18.73 -1.95
CA SER A 377 -3.32 -19.01 -2.45
C SER A 377 -4.09 -19.93 -1.50
N LEU A 378 -3.46 -21.02 -1.01
CA LEU A 378 -4.11 -21.93 -0.04
C LEU A 378 -4.35 -21.27 1.33
N ILE A 379 -3.40 -20.45 1.81
CA ILE A 379 -3.58 -19.67 3.05
C ILE A 379 -4.79 -18.74 2.90
N ARG A 380 -4.86 -18.00 1.78
CA ARG A 380 -5.97 -17.10 1.48
C ARG A 380 -7.29 -17.86 1.42
N ALA A 381 -7.35 -18.99 0.72
CA ALA A 381 -8.54 -19.83 0.63
C ALA A 381 -9.04 -20.21 2.03
N GLY A 382 -8.16 -20.72 2.90
CA GLY A 382 -8.55 -21.14 4.24
C GLY A 382 -8.88 -19.99 5.20
N GLN A 383 -8.34 -18.79 4.98
CA GLN A 383 -8.72 -17.59 5.73
C GLN A 383 -10.08 -17.03 5.28
N TYR A 384 -10.39 -17.15 3.99
CA TYR A 384 -11.55 -16.48 3.37
C TYR A 384 -12.79 -17.37 3.36
N CYS A 385 -12.66 -18.68 3.18
CA CYS A 385 -13.80 -19.58 3.14
C CYS A 385 -14.32 -19.87 4.56
N SER A 386 -15.57 -19.53 4.85
CA SER A 386 -16.19 -19.82 6.15
C SER A 386 -16.55 -21.30 6.29
N SER A 387 -16.94 -21.95 5.18
CA SER A 387 -17.29 -23.37 5.12
C SER A 387 -16.13 -24.22 4.60
N TYR A 388 -16.18 -25.52 4.91
CA TYR A 388 -15.21 -26.49 4.38
C TYR A 388 -15.46 -26.75 2.89
N GLU A 389 -16.73 -26.76 2.49
CA GLU A 389 -17.16 -27.00 1.12
C GLU A 389 -16.61 -25.92 0.17
N ASP A 390 -16.74 -24.64 0.54
CA ASP A 390 -16.20 -23.51 -0.23
C ASP A 390 -14.66 -23.55 -0.27
N PHE A 391 -14.02 -23.98 0.82
CA PHE A 391 -12.57 -24.14 0.86
C PHE A 391 -12.11 -25.25 -0.09
N GLU A 392 -12.80 -26.39 -0.12
CA GLU A 392 -12.45 -27.50 -1.01
C GLU A 392 -12.68 -27.15 -2.49
N GLU A 393 -13.73 -26.42 -2.79
CA GLU A 393 -13.95 -25.88 -4.14
C GLU A 393 -12.82 -24.94 -4.56
N GLU A 394 -12.45 -23.99 -3.68
CA GLU A 394 -11.36 -23.06 -3.95
C GLU A 394 -10.00 -23.76 -4.06
N ARG A 395 -9.73 -24.76 -3.20
CA ARG A 395 -8.54 -25.59 -3.27
C ARG A 395 -8.42 -26.27 -4.63
N ARG A 396 -9.49 -26.92 -5.10
CA ARG A 396 -9.53 -27.57 -6.42
C ARG A 396 -9.34 -26.57 -7.54
N TYR A 397 -9.96 -25.39 -7.44
CA TYR A 397 -9.76 -24.30 -8.40
C TYR A 397 -8.28 -23.88 -8.47
N ILE A 398 -7.61 -23.70 -7.32
CA ILE A 398 -6.18 -23.38 -7.25
C ILE A 398 -5.34 -24.49 -7.89
N GLU A 399 -5.59 -25.75 -7.55
CA GLU A 399 -4.85 -26.90 -8.11
C GLU A 399 -4.97 -26.95 -9.62
N MET A 400 -6.20 -26.88 -10.15
CA MET A 400 -6.47 -26.86 -11.58
C MET A 400 -5.81 -25.67 -12.25
N THR A 401 -5.90 -24.49 -11.66
CA THR A 401 -5.29 -23.27 -12.20
C THR A 401 -3.77 -23.40 -12.31
N PHE A 402 -3.09 -24.03 -11.36
CA PHE A 402 -1.65 -24.31 -11.47
C PHE A 402 -1.36 -25.37 -12.54
N LEU A 403 -2.12 -26.46 -12.60
CA LEU A 403 -1.92 -27.48 -13.64
C LEU A 403 -2.08 -26.90 -15.05
N THR A 404 -3.10 -26.08 -15.29
CA THR A 404 -3.33 -25.43 -16.59
C THR A 404 -2.24 -24.42 -16.96
N ASN A 405 -1.50 -23.90 -15.98
CA ASN A 405 -0.38 -22.97 -16.19
C ASN A 405 0.99 -23.67 -16.29
N GLY A 406 0.99 -24.99 -16.54
CA GLY A 406 2.19 -25.76 -16.88
C GLY A 406 2.94 -26.35 -15.68
N TYR A 407 2.35 -26.33 -14.49
CA TYR A 407 2.94 -26.97 -13.31
C TYR A 407 2.65 -28.47 -13.32
N SER A 408 3.62 -29.29 -12.92
CA SER A 408 3.47 -30.75 -12.84
C SER A 408 2.54 -31.17 -11.69
N LEU A 409 1.83 -32.30 -11.83
CA LEU A 409 1.03 -32.89 -10.76
C LEU A 409 1.84 -33.11 -9.47
N ASP A 410 3.06 -33.66 -9.59
CA ASP A 410 3.97 -33.85 -8.45
C ASP A 410 4.27 -32.55 -7.70
N PHE A 411 4.32 -31.41 -8.40
CA PHE A 411 4.56 -30.12 -7.77
C PHE A 411 3.35 -29.72 -6.93
N VAL A 412 2.15 -29.86 -7.48
CA VAL A 412 0.90 -29.51 -6.81
C VAL A 412 0.71 -30.39 -5.58
N GLU A 413 0.80 -31.72 -5.74
CA GLU A 413 0.67 -32.66 -4.63
C GLU A 413 1.72 -32.45 -3.54
N TYR A 414 2.98 -32.26 -3.91
CA TYR A 414 4.06 -32.02 -2.95
C TYR A 414 3.79 -30.76 -2.11
N ASN A 415 3.40 -29.65 -2.76
CA ASN A 415 3.15 -28.40 -2.04
C ASN A 415 1.88 -28.45 -1.20
N LEU A 416 0.85 -29.19 -1.65
CA LEU A 416 -0.37 -29.41 -0.87
C LEU A 416 -0.08 -30.24 0.39
N ARG A 417 0.63 -31.36 0.27
CA ARG A 417 1.05 -32.18 1.43
C ARG A 417 1.87 -31.36 2.40
N ARG A 418 2.79 -30.54 1.89
CA ARG A 418 3.63 -29.63 2.68
C ARG A 418 2.83 -28.51 3.36
N PHE A 419 1.76 -28.02 2.73
CA PHE A 419 0.85 -27.06 3.35
C PHE A 419 0.16 -27.70 4.55
N TYR A 420 -0.43 -28.88 4.39
CA TYR A 420 -1.11 -29.55 5.49
C TYR A 420 -0.15 -29.99 6.61
N SER A 421 1.03 -30.51 6.28
CA SER A 421 2.02 -30.93 7.28
C SER A 421 2.53 -29.79 8.16
N ARG A 422 2.35 -28.53 7.73
CA ARG A 422 2.67 -27.35 8.55
C ARG A 422 1.66 -27.14 9.68
N PHE A 423 0.41 -27.54 9.49
CA PHE A 423 -0.67 -27.29 10.46
C PHE A 423 -1.15 -28.55 11.18
N PHE A 424 -0.90 -29.73 10.59
CA PHE A 424 -1.26 -31.03 11.13
C PHE A 424 0.00 -31.86 11.43
N ARG A 425 0.04 -32.50 12.60
CA ARG A 425 1.21 -33.27 13.08
C ARG A 425 1.25 -34.71 12.56
N SER A 426 0.15 -35.27 12.05
CA SER A 426 0.09 -36.65 11.55
C SER A 426 -0.51 -36.76 10.16
N GLU A 427 -0.03 -37.70 9.35
CA GLU A 427 -0.52 -37.96 7.99
C GLU A 427 -1.99 -38.40 7.94
N TYR A 428 -2.48 -39.05 9.00
CA TYR A 428 -3.90 -39.43 9.14
C TYR A 428 -4.84 -38.22 9.22
N GLN A 429 -4.39 -37.09 9.80
CA GLN A 429 -5.16 -35.84 9.83
C GLN A 429 -5.21 -35.14 8.45
N ILE A 430 -4.31 -35.50 7.53
CA ILE A 430 -4.20 -34.91 6.19
C ILE A 430 -5.14 -35.61 5.20
N LYS A 431 -5.31 -36.94 5.31
CA LYS A 431 -6.15 -37.72 4.39
C LYS A 431 -7.65 -37.44 4.55
N ASP A 432 -8.09 -37.08 5.76
CA ASP A 432 -9.49 -36.87 6.10
C ASP A 432 -9.75 -35.43 6.58
N LEU A 433 -9.38 -34.42 5.77
CA LEU A 433 -9.80 -33.06 6.06
C LEU A 433 -11.33 -33.00 5.99
N ASN A 434 -11.99 -32.91 7.13
CA ASN A 434 -13.45 -32.79 7.26
C ASN A 434 -13.80 -31.43 7.88
N ARG A 435 -15.10 -31.16 8.06
CA ARG A 435 -15.57 -29.91 8.67
C ARG A 435 -14.92 -29.59 10.02
N HIS A 436 -14.66 -30.59 10.86
CA HIS A 436 -14.02 -30.39 12.16
C HIS A 436 -12.54 -30.02 12.01
N SER A 437 -11.79 -30.81 11.24
CA SER A 437 -10.37 -30.56 10.96
C SER A 437 -10.14 -29.21 10.27
N TYR A 438 -11.05 -28.81 9.38
CA TYR A 438 -11.02 -27.51 8.72
C TYR A 438 -11.17 -26.34 9.70
N ARG A 439 -12.07 -26.44 10.70
CA ARG A 439 -12.20 -25.41 11.74
C ARG A 439 -10.90 -25.22 12.53
N ILE A 440 -10.17 -26.30 12.79
CA ILE A 440 -8.86 -26.25 13.44
C ILE A 440 -7.83 -25.56 12.53
N LEU A 441 -7.79 -25.95 11.25
CA LEU A 441 -6.93 -25.33 10.24
C LEU A 441 -7.19 -23.83 10.13
N ARG A 442 -8.45 -23.41 9.95
CA ARG A 442 -8.85 -22.00 9.80
C ARG A 442 -8.41 -21.16 11.01
N ARG A 443 -8.58 -21.67 12.23
CA ARG A 443 -8.05 -21.00 13.44
C ARG A 443 -6.53 -20.89 13.43
N ALA A 444 -5.82 -21.92 12.96
CA ALA A 444 -4.36 -21.86 12.82
C ALA A 444 -3.92 -20.84 11.76
N LEU A 445 -4.66 -20.72 10.67
CA LEU A 445 -4.40 -19.74 9.61
C LEU A 445 -4.64 -18.29 10.07
N PHE A 446 -5.60 -18.05 10.98
CA PHE A 446 -5.74 -16.73 11.60
C PHE A 446 -4.60 -16.41 12.56
N ARG A 447 -4.04 -17.39 13.28
CA ARG A 447 -2.84 -17.15 14.11
C ARG A 447 -1.63 -16.70 13.28
N LEU A 448 -1.52 -17.13 12.02
CA LEU A 448 -0.48 -16.62 11.11
C LEU A 448 -0.64 -15.12 10.83
N VAL A 449 -1.88 -14.60 10.77
CA VAL A 449 -2.12 -13.16 10.60
C VAL A 449 -1.57 -12.39 11.81
N ASP A 450 -1.72 -12.94 13.02
CA ASP A 450 -1.14 -12.34 14.23
C ASP A 450 0.38 -12.42 14.27
N GLU A 451 0.96 -13.50 13.75
CA GLU A 451 2.42 -13.63 13.58
C GLU A 451 2.95 -12.59 12.59
N GLU A 452 2.33 -12.45 11.42
CA GLU A 452 2.69 -11.45 10.41
C GLU A 452 2.63 -10.02 10.98
N LYS A 453 1.61 -9.70 11.79
CA LYS A 453 1.51 -8.42 12.49
C LYS A 453 2.70 -8.16 13.42
N ARG A 454 3.07 -9.16 14.24
CA ARG A 454 4.21 -9.05 15.16
C ARG A 454 5.53 -8.94 14.42
N GLU A 455 5.71 -9.70 13.34
CA GLU A 455 6.90 -9.62 12.48
C GLU A 455 7.07 -8.23 11.87
N LEU A 456 5.99 -7.62 11.36
CA LEU A 456 6.01 -6.26 10.83
C LEU A 456 6.35 -5.21 11.89
N GLU A 457 5.80 -5.35 13.10
CA GLU A 457 6.10 -4.46 14.24
C GLU A 457 7.58 -4.59 14.65
N GLU A 458 8.10 -5.81 14.71
CA GLU A 458 9.49 -6.08 15.06
C GLU A 458 10.45 -5.58 13.97
N GLU A 459 10.14 -5.80 12.69
CA GLU A 459 10.96 -5.28 11.58
C GLU A 459 11.07 -3.74 11.65
N ARG A 460 9.97 -3.05 11.95
CA ARG A 460 9.98 -1.59 12.15
C ARG A 460 10.83 -1.18 13.35
N ARG A 461 10.76 -1.91 14.47
CA ARG A 461 11.59 -1.65 15.66
C ARG A 461 13.08 -1.81 15.35
N LEU A 462 13.41 -2.85 14.61
CA LEU A 462 14.78 -3.15 14.18
C LEU A 462 15.29 -2.11 13.19
N GLN A 463 14.45 -1.66 12.27
CA GLN A 463 14.78 -0.58 11.33
C GLN A 463 15.11 0.73 12.08
N LYS A 464 14.30 1.11 13.07
CA LYS A 464 14.51 2.32 13.89
C LYS A 464 15.79 2.27 14.73
N SER A 465 16.16 1.10 15.21
CA SER A 465 17.39 0.92 15.98
C SER A 465 18.64 0.80 15.10
N ASN A 466 18.49 1.01 13.78
CA ASN A 466 19.47 0.69 12.73
C ASN A 466 19.92 -0.76 12.72
N LYS A 467 19.30 -1.63 13.54
CA LYS A 467 19.69 -3.02 13.68
C LYS A 467 19.31 -3.85 12.47
N LEU A 468 18.55 -3.32 11.51
CA LEU A 468 18.05 -4.01 10.31
C LEU A 468 19.05 -4.09 9.14
N ILE A 469 19.59 -5.28 8.83
CA ILE A 469 20.22 -5.56 7.52
C ILE A 469 19.26 -6.33 6.64
N ARG A 470 19.08 -5.83 5.40
CA ARG A 470 18.42 -6.54 4.31
C ARG A 470 19.46 -7.05 3.32
N LEU A 471 19.52 -8.35 3.12
CA LEU A 471 20.34 -8.98 2.09
C LEU A 471 19.45 -9.44 0.92
N HIS A 472 19.76 -8.96 -0.27
CA HIS A 472 19.15 -9.46 -1.50
C HIS A 472 20.08 -10.51 -2.11
N TYR A 473 19.75 -11.79 -1.93
CA TYR A 473 20.47 -12.89 -2.55
C TYR A 473 19.76 -13.33 -3.84
N LEU A 474 20.45 -13.20 -4.98
CA LEU A 474 19.99 -13.71 -6.26
C LEU A 474 20.26 -15.22 -6.29
N PHE A 475 19.19 -16.00 -6.30
CA PHE A 475 19.18 -17.46 -6.17
C PHE A 475 19.90 -18.20 -7.31
N ASP A 476 20.27 -17.49 -8.37
CA ASP A 476 20.78 -18.08 -9.63
C ASP A 476 22.22 -18.62 -9.53
N TRP A 477 22.90 -18.47 -8.38
CA TRP A 477 24.33 -18.79 -8.22
C TRP A 477 24.65 -19.89 -7.18
N GLY A 478 23.69 -20.68 -6.73
CA GLY A 478 24.00 -21.85 -5.88
C GLY A 478 22.83 -22.45 -5.11
N SER A 479 23.07 -23.60 -4.46
CA SER A 479 22.01 -24.20 -3.63
C SER A 479 21.81 -23.39 -2.35
N ARG A 480 20.57 -22.98 -2.07
CA ARG A 480 20.21 -22.27 -0.82
C ARG A 480 20.58 -23.05 0.44
N CYS A 481 20.57 -24.38 0.38
CA CYS A 481 21.05 -25.21 1.48
C CYS A 481 22.55 -25.01 1.73
N GLN A 482 23.39 -24.95 0.68
CA GLN A 482 24.81 -24.65 0.83
C GLN A 482 25.06 -23.21 1.29
N PHE A 483 24.30 -22.24 0.78
CA PHE A 483 24.38 -20.85 1.27
C PHE A 483 24.02 -20.78 2.75
N ASN A 484 22.86 -21.31 3.15
CA ASN A 484 22.43 -21.31 4.55
C ASN A 484 23.46 -22.02 5.45
N LYS A 485 24.01 -23.15 4.99
CA LYS A 485 25.02 -23.92 5.73
C LYS A 485 26.34 -23.16 5.87
N LYS A 486 26.91 -22.65 4.76
CA LYS A 486 28.14 -21.84 4.79
C LYS A 486 27.96 -20.55 5.57
N PHE A 487 26.82 -19.86 5.39
CA PHE A 487 26.49 -18.67 6.15
C PHE A 487 26.41 -19.00 7.65
N TYR A 488 25.73 -20.08 8.02
CA TYR A 488 25.67 -20.54 9.42
C TYR A 488 27.04 -20.89 9.98
N GLU A 489 27.87 -21.61 9.23
CA GLU A 489 29.26 -21.96 9.61
C GLU A 489 30.09 -20.69 9.85
N LEU A 490 30.09 -19.75 8.91
CA LEU A 490 30.81 -18.48 9.02
C LEU A 490 30.27 -17.63 10.18
N TRP A 491 28.95 -17.55 10.34
CA TRP A 491 28.29 -16.76 11.38
C TRP A 491 28.57 -17.32 12.78
N SER A 492 28.39 -18.64 12.96
CA SER A 492 28.60 -19.34 14.24
C SER A 492 30.07 -19.40 14.66
N SER A 493 31.00 -19.46 13.72
CA SER A 493 32.44 -19.40 14.01
C SER A 493 32.91 -18.06 14.58
N LYS A 494 32.21 -16.95 14.25
CA LYS A 494 32.58 -15.59 14.66
C LYS A 494 31.72 -15.02 15.80
N HIS A 495 30.56 -15.61 16.08
CA HIS A 495 29.61 -15.14 17.12
C HIS A 495 29.14 -16.32 17.97
N SER A 496 29.93 -16.66 18.99
CA SER A 496 29.85 -17.89 19.80
C SER A 496 28.65 -18.02 20.75
N TYR A 497 27.69 -17.09 20.75
CA TYR A 497 26.60 -17.03 21.75
C TYR A 497 25.18 -16.90 21.20
N VAL A 498 24.92 -17.20 19.92
CA VAL A 498 23.56 -17.11 19.37
C VAL A 498 23.15 -18.41 18.67
N LYS A 499 22.15 -19.10 19.24
CA LYS A 499 21.54 -20.31 18.69
C LYS A 499 20.44 -19.90 17.71
N LEU A 500 20.63 -20.16 16.41
CA LEU A 500 19.58 -19.99 15.39
C LEU A 500 18.82 -21.32 15.27
N GLU A 501 17.54 -21.36 15.62
CA GLU A 501 16.73 -22.57 15.48
C GLU A 501 16.37 -22.85 14.01
N HIS A 502 16.50 -24.12 13.63
CA HIS A 502 16.23 -24.67 12.31
C HIS A 502 14.73 -24.65 12.01
N GLU A 503 14.18 -23.50 11.62
CA GLU A 503 13.00 -23.41 10.77
C GLU A 503 12.86 -21.97 10.26
N CYS A 504 13.60 -21.65 9.20
CA CYS A 504 13.63 -20.31 8.63
C CYS A 504 12.25 -19.90 8.09
N LEU A 505 11.50 -19.17 8.91
CA LEU A 505 10.66 -18.06 8.46
C LEU A 505 11.56 -17.01 7.77
N PRO A 506 11.04 -16.29 6.75
CA PRO A 506 11.75 -15.13 6.20
C PRO A 506 11.89 -14.08 7.31
N TRP A 507 12.88 -13.19 7.23
CA TRP A 507 13.11 -12.10 8.20
C TRP A 507 13.88 -12.52 9.48
N ILE A 508 15.20 -12.68 9.34
CA ILE A 508 16.12 -12.52 10.48
C ILE A 508 17.14 -11.44 10.13
N ASN A 509 17.45 -10.71 11.19
CA ASN A 509 18.11 -9.43 11.22
C ASN A 509 19.61 -9.55 11.51
N PHE A 510 20.45 -8.76 10.84
CA PHE A 510 21.89 -8.75 11.08
C PHE A 510 22.41 -7.30 11.12
N GLN A 511 23.50 -7.02 11.82
CA GLN A 511 24.31 -5.81 11.67
C GLN A 511 25.78 -6.26 11.56
N ASP A 512 26.55 -5.56 10.72
CA ASP A 512 28.02 -5.57 10.63
C ASP A 512 28.76 -6.76 9.99
N VAL A 513 28.56 -7.05 8.68
CA VAL A 513 29.53 -7.87 7.91
C VAL A 513 29.63 -7.50 6.42
N TYR A 514 29.68 -6.21 6.07
CA TYR A 514 29.76 -5.84 4.64
C TYR A 514 31.20 -5.79 4.09
N ARG A 515 32.24 -5.71 4.93
CA ARG A 515 33.62 -5.51 4.43
C ARG A 515 34.46 -6.77 4.23
N GLU A 516 34.10 -7.91 4.81
CA GLU A 516 34.95 -9.12 4.76
C GLU A 516 34.45 -10.18 3.76
N ILE A 517 33.14 -10.30 3.53
CA ILE A 517 32.60 -11.38 2.66
C ILE A 517 32.97 -11.17 1.18
N LEU A 518 33.16 -9.92 0.73
CA LEU A 518 33.56 -9.63 -0.65
C LEU A 518 35.05 -9.89 -0.94
N ASN A 519 35.88 -10.13 0.08
CA ASN A 519 37.30 -10.44 -0.11
C ASN A 519 37.60 -11.94 -0.10
N GLU A 520 36.64 -12.80 0.28
CA GLU A 520 36.82 -14.26 0.35
C GLU A 520 35.90 -15.07 -0.59
N MET A 521 34.99 -14.41 -1.31
CA MET A 521 34.31 -14.97 -2.49
C MET A 521 35.02 -14.52 -3.76
#